data_AF-A0A3L6J8T0-F1
#
_entry.id   AF-A0A3L6J8T0-F1
#
_cell.length_a   1.000
_cell.length_b   1.000
_cell.length_c   1.000
_cell.angle_alpha   90.00
_cell.angle_beta   90.00
_cell.angle_gamma   90.00
#
_symmetry.space_group_name_H-M   'P 1'
#
loop_
_entity.id
_entity.type
_entity.pdbx_description
1 polymer ?
#
loop_
_entity_poly.entity_id
_entity_poly.type
_entity_poly.pdbx_seq_one_letter_code
_entity_poly.pdbx_strand_id
1 'polypeptide(L)'
;MSATPDMISCPVCGGKVLIEFDDKVSHCGYCASPVLGPSQSRNCTNHPDVLAKEVCHVCGDLLCEECVEKRVGDYGGKLLTIVNCTRPDCIAASDWAKPLNEEYQRLANMEWADRADNIILRVTGGGAVIMMIFELIFILGMLFMQYFTSLGSLFPTWVVAGVVIPGLPIIVLMVMGNLLAAFLLQTALQVYVHERQLGSGVLLLFVLIIEAVFLLWRGLYFNLRQLPDPTFLLTLLSAFIIGAFLILIGSIGAIYIGNKKRIQLKRAREKLGLSA
;
A
#
# COMPACT_ATOMS: atom_id res chain seq x y z
N MET A 1 32.14 -31.92 -35.01
CA MET A 1 31.15 -32.85 -34.45
C MET A 1 30.17 -32.01 -33.65
N SER A 2 28.92 -31.87 -34.10
CA SER A 2 27.92 -31.07 -33.38
C SER A 2 27.47 -31.85 -32.16
N ALA A 3 27.82 -31.39 -30.96
CA ALA A 3 27.22 -31.91 -29.73
C ALA A 3 25.69 -31.70 -29.83
N THR A 4 24.93 -32.78 -29.74
CA THR A 4 23.48 -32.70 -29.57
C THR A 4 23.21 -31.93 -28.28
N PRO A 5 22.36 -30.89 -28.28
CA PRO A 5 22.06 -30.14 -27.08
C PRO A 5 21.44 -31.08 -26.04
N ASP A 6 22.13 -31.27 -24.92
CA ASP A 6 21.62 -32.06 -23.81
C ASP A 6 20.42 -31.33 -23.20
N MET A 7 19.27 -32.02 -23.18
CA MET A 7 18.04 -31.50 -22.60
C MET A 7 17.81 -32.15 -21.25
N ILE A 8 17.59 -31.31 -20.23
CA ILE A 8 17.23 -31.75 -18.88
C ILE A 8 15.87 -31.19 -18.48
N SER A 9 15.18 -31.92 -17.60
CA SER A 9 13.92 -31.45 -17.02
C SER A 9 14.20 -30.53 -15.84
N CYS A 10 13.53 -29.38 -15.79
CA CYS A 10 13.61 -28.46 -14.68
C CYS A 10 13.06 -29.14 -13.40
N PRO A 11 13.81 -29.17 -12.30
CA PRO A 11 13.36 -29.82 -11.06
C PRO A 11 12.20 -29.09 -10.37
N VAL A 12 11.93 -27.83 -10.74
CA VAL A 12 10.89 -27.00 -10.12
C VAL A 12 9.54 -27.17 -10.83
N CYS A 13 9.53 -27.09 -12.16
CA CYS A 13 8.27 -27.07 -12.94
C CYS A 13 8.15 -28.22 -13.96
N GLY A 14 9.17 -29.07 -14.10
CA GLY A 14 9.22 -30.13 -15.12
C GLY A 14 9.42 -29.64 -16.56
N GLY A 15 9.56 -28.32 -16.78
CA GLY A 15 9.81 -27.74 -18.09
C GLY A 15 11.15 -28.14 -18.68
N LYS A 16 11.25 -28.20 -20.02
CA LYS A 16 12.51 -28.56 -20.70
C LYS A 16 13.51 -27.41 -20.58
N VAL A 17 14.75 -27.75 -20.25
CA VAL A 17 15.90 -26.84 -20.23
C VAL A 17 16.89 -27.31 -21.27
N LEU A 18 17.26 -26.41 -22.17
CA LEU A 18 18.33 -26.65 -23.13
C LEU A 18 19.65 -26.25 -22.47
N ILE A 19 20.62 -27.17 -22.38
CA ILE A 19 21.97 -26.84 -21.92
C ILE A 19 22.74 -26.31 -23.13
N GLU A 20 22.91 -24.99 -23.21
CA GLU A 20 23.66 -24.34 -24.29
C GLU A 20 25.17 -24.25 -24.00
N PHE A 21 25.54 -24.25 -22.71
CA PHE A 21 26.91 -24.05 -22.25
C PHE A 21 27.26 -25.07 -21.17
N ASP A 22 28.40 -25.76 -21.32
CA ASP A 22 28.87 -26.75 -20.35
C ASP A 22 29.38 -26.13 -19.05
N ASP A 23 29.75 -24.85 -19.07
CA ASP A 23 30.38 -24.12 -17.96
C ASP A 23 29.46 -23.11 -17.25
N LYS A 24 28.21 -22.96 -17.71
CA LYS A 24 27.27 -21.94 -17.19
C LYS A 24 25.92 -22.52 -16.79
N VAL A 25 25.26 -21.82 -15.87
CA VAL A 25 23.89 -22.15 -15.45
C VAL A 25 22.92 -21.88 -16.60
N SER A 26 22.08 -22.87 -16.91
CA SER A 26 21.00 -22.72 -17.88
C SER A 26 19.70 -22.32 -17.19
N HIS A 27 18.86 -21.52 -17.83
CA HIS A 27 17.57 -21.14 -17.27
C HIS A 27 16.44 -21.95 -17.89
N CYS A 28 15.51 -22.43 -17.06
CA CYS A 28 14.31 -23.06 -17.58
C CYS A 28 13.47 -22.04 -18.35
N GLY A 29 13.17 -22.32 -19.62
CA GLY A 29 12.35 -21.43 -20.45
C GLY A 29 10.92 -21.21 -19.94
N TYR A 30 10.44 -22.06 -19.02
CA TYR A 30 9.08 -21.98 -18.49
C TYR A 30 8.98 -21.18 -17.18
N CYS A 31 9.87 -21.43 -16.21
CA CYS A 31 9.83 -20.79 -14.88
C CYS A 31 11.05 -19.93 -14.56
N ALA A 32 11.97 -19.75 -15.52
CA ALA A 32 13.25 -19.04 -15.37
C ALA A 32 14.18 -19.57 -14.25
N SER A 33 13.84 -20.70 -13.61
CA SER A 33 14.68 -21.25 -12.55
C SER A 33 16.06 -21.63 -13.10
N PRO A 34 17.15 -21.29 -12.38
CA PRO A 34 18.49 -21.74 -12.72
C PRO A 34 18.59 -23.26 -12.57
N VAL A 35 19.11 -23.94 -13.59
CA VAL A 35 19.28 -25.40 -13.61
C VAL A 35 20.69 -25.72 -14.08
N LEU A 36 21.34 -26.60 -13.33
CA LEU A 36 22.67 -27.13 -13.64
C LEU A 36 22.54 -28.44 -14.40
N GLY A 37 23.42 -28.63 -15.38
CA GLY A 37 23.63 -29.89 -16.08
C GLY A 37 24.21 -30.98 -15.17
N PRO A 38 24.05 -32.26 -15.55
CA PRO A 38 24.50 -33.40 -14.73
C PRO A 38 26.03 -33.48 -14.57
N SER A 39 26.78 -32.90 -15.51
CA SER A 39 28.25 -32.81 -15.48
C SER A 39 28.78 -31.52 -14.86
N GLN A 40 27.90 -30.58 -14.49
CA GLN A 40 28.30 -29.26 -14.01
C GLN A 40 28.59 -29.27 -12.51
N SER A 41 29.68 -28.61 -12.13
CA SER A 41 30.03 -28.40 -10.73
C SER A 41 29.04 -27.44 -10.06
N ARG A 42 28.74 -27.69 -8.78
CA ARG A 42 27.95 -26.79 -7.93
C ARG A 42 28.81 -25.75 -7.21
N ASN A 43 30.12 -25.78 -7.44
CA ASN A 43 31.07 -24.93 -6.76
C ASN A 43 31.16 -23.58 -7.46
N CYS A 44 31.59 -22.57 -6.72
CA CYS A 44 31.81 -21.24 -7.26
C CYS A 44 32.86 -21.29 -8.37
N THR A 45 32.59 -20.61 -9.48
CA THR A 45 33.49 -20.55 -10.64
C THR A 45 34.87 -20.00 -10.29
N ASN A 46 34.95 -19.06 -9.34
CA ASN A 46 36.20 -18.47 -8.88
C ASN A 46 36.81 -19.17 -7.65
N HIS A 47 36.03 -19.97 -6.92
CA HIS A 47 36.45 -20.70 -5.72
C HIS A 47 35.97 -22.15 -5.78
N PRO A 48 36.74 -23.04 -6.42
CA PRO A 48 36.31 -24.40 -6.71
C PRO A 48 36.12 -25.28 -5.47
N ASP A 49 36.62 -24.87 -4.29
CA ASP A 49 36.43 -25.58 -3.03
C ASP A 49 35.19 -25.12 -2.25
N VAL A 50 34.48 -24.09 -2.73
CA VAL A 50 33.35 -23.47 -2.04
C VAL A 50 32.07 -23.65 -2.85
N LEU A 51 30.99 -24.09 -2.21
CA LEU A 51 29.67 -24.20 -2.85
C LEU A 51 29.14 -22.82 -3.25
N ALA A 52 28.61 -22.72 -4.46
CA ALA A 52 27.95 -21.50 -4.92
C ALA A 52 26.60 -21.31 -4.20
N LYS A 53 26.28 -20.05 -3.89
CA LYS A 53 25.01 -19.66 -3.26
C LYS A 53 24.08 -18.92 -4.21
N GLU A 54 24.64 -18.22 -5.20
CA GLU A 54 23.90 -17.37 -6.12
C GLU A 54 24.39 -17.55 -7.56
N VAL A 55 23.60 -17.09 -8.52
CA VAL A 55 23.92 -17.09 -9.95
C VAL A 55 24.05 -15.66 -10.43
N CYS A 56 25.13 -15.34 -11.16
CA CYS A 56 25.28 -14.02 -11.77
C CYS A 56 24.22 -13.81 -12.85
N HIS A 57 23.41 -12.74 -12.72
CA HIS A 57 22.32 -12.45 -13.64
C HIS A 57 22.78 -12.04 -15.05
N VAL A 58 24.04 -11.57 -15.19
CA VAL A 58 24.60 -11.18 -16.49
C VAL A 58 25.27 -12.35 -17.22
N CYS A 59 26.24 -13.02 -16.59
CA CYS A 59 27.03 -14.05 -17.26
C CYS A 59 26.58 -15.50 -17.01
N GLY A 60 25.70 -15.75 -16.03
CA GLY A 60 25.24 -17.10 -15.66
C GLY A 60 26.23 -17.91 -14.82
N ASP A 61 27.32 -17.30 -14.34
CA ASP A 61 28.32 -17.97 -13.49
C ASP A 61 27.77 -18.24 -12.08
N LEU A 62 28.25 -19.33 -11.48
CA LEU A 62 27.98 -19.69 -10.10
C LEU A 62 28.91 -18.93 -9.14
N LEU A 63 28.33 -18.22 -8.17
CA LEU A 63 29.07 -17.35 -7.25
C LEU A 63 28.92 -17.81 -5.78
N CYS A 64 30.03 -17.81 -5.03
CA CYS A 64 30.03 -17.87 -3.56
C CYS A 64 29.79 -16.47 -2.97
N GLU A 65 29.52 -16.38 -1.66
CA GLU A 65 29.29 -15.11 -0.95
C GLU A 65 30.39 -14.06 -1.17
N GLU A 66 31.66 -14.47 -1.27
CA GLU A 66 32.78 -13.56 -1.47
C GLU A 66 32.85 -12.99 -2.90
N CYS A 67 32.25 -13.68 -3.87
CA CYS A 67 32.23 -13.28 -5.28
C CYS A 67 30.93 -12.59 -5.71
N VAL A 68 29.95 -12.47 -4.80
CA VAL A 68 28.65 -11.87 -5.06
C VAL A 68 28.70 -10.38 -4.78
N GLU A 69 28.39 -9.59 -5.80
CA GLU A 69 28.04 -8.18 -5.63
C GLU A 69 26.54 -8.02 -5.86
N LYS A 70 25.79 -7.74 -4.78
CA LYS A 70 24.37 -7.39 -4.89
C LYS A 70 24.26 -5.93 -5.31
N ARG A 71 23.49 -5.64 -6.34
CA ARG A 71 23.18 -4.28 -6.80
C ARG A 71 21.66 -4.09 -6.80
N VAL A 72 21.19 -2.86 -6.56
CA VAL A 72 19.77 -2.51 -6.60
C VAL A 72 19.51 -1.51 -7.71
N GLY A 73 18.53 -1.81 -8.55
CA GLY A 73 18.06 -0.94 -9.62
C GLY A 73 16.57 -0.64 -9.46
N ASP A 74 16.14 0.56 -9.89
CA ASP A 74 14.72 0.90 -10.02
C ASP A 74 14.23 0.54 -11.43
N TYR A 75 13.25 -0.36 -11.50
CA TYR A 75 12.58 -0.72 -12.75
C TYR A 75 11.09 -0.47 -12.63
N GLY A 76 10.62 0.65 -13.19
CA GLY A 76 9.20 1.01 -13.21
C GLY A 76 8.61 1.32 -11.83
N GLY A 77 9.40 1.86 -10.90
CA GLY A 77 8.98 2.18 -9.53
C GLY A 77 9.05 1.00 -8.55
N LYS A 78 9.67 -0.12 -8.96
CA LYS A 78 9.98 -1.25 -8.09
C LYS A 78 11.49 -1.46 -8.00
N LEU A 79 11.99 -1.60 -6.77
CA LEU A 79 13.38 -1.92 -6.51
C LEU A 79 13.62 -3.42 -6.78
N LEU A 80 14.53 -3.73 -7.70
CA LEU A 80 14.97 -5.09 -8.01
C LEU A 80 16.40 -5.30 -7.51
N THR A 81 16.64 -6.40 -6.82
CA THR A 81 17.98 -6.84 -6.42
C THR A 81 18.56 -7.71 -7.52
N ILE A 82 19.74 -7.34 -8.03
CA ILE A 82 20.48 -8.03 -9.07
C ILE A 82 21.76 -8.57 -8.44
N VAL A 83 22.03 -9.84 -8.68
CA VAL A 83 23.29 -10.47 -8.27
C VAL A 83 24.25 -10.43 -9.44
N ASN A 84 25.39 -9.77 -9.25
CA ASN A 84 26.43 -9.65 -10.27
C ASN A 84 27.75 -10.26 -9.81
N CYS A 85 28.53 -10.68 -10.81
CA CYS A 85 29.90 -11.13 -10.66
C CYS A 85 30.87 -9.92 -10.68
N THR A 86 32.05 -10.06 -10.07
CA THR A 86 33.08 -9.01 -10.03
C THR A 86 33.82 -8.80 -11.37
N ARG A 87 33.42 -9.47 -12.45
CA ARG A 87 34.04 -9.28 -13.78
C ARG A 87 33.67 -7.91 -14.35
N PRO A 88 34.58 -7.21 -15.04
CA PRO A 88 34.33 -5.87 -15.58
C PRO A 88 33.10 -5.80 -16.49
N ASP A 89 32.88 -6.85 -17.29
CA ASP A 89 31.76 -6.92 -18.23
C ASP A 89 30.40 -7.07 -17.51
N CYS A 90 30.36 -7.85 -16.42
CA CYS A 90 29.20 -7.96 -15.52
C CYS A 90 28.87 -6.61 -14.88
N ILE A 91 29.90 -5.91 -14.41
CA ILE A 91 29.77 -4.61 -13.74
C ILE A 91 29.28 -3.56 -14.74
N ALA A 92 29.83 -3.51 -15.95
CA ALA A 92 29.42 -2.57 -16.99
C ALA A 92 27.96 -2.79 -17.44
N ALA A 93 27.52 -4.04 -17.58
CA ALA A 93 26.13 -4.36 -17.95
C ALA A 93 25.11 -4.00 -16.85
N SER A 94 25.57 -3.93 -15.60
CA SER A 94 24.75 -3.65 -14.42
C SER A 94 25.00 -2.27 -13.82
N ASP A 95 25.71 -1.38 -14.52
CA ASP A 95 26.18 -0.11 -13.97
C ASP A 95 25.05 0.90 -13.70
N TRP A 96 23.90 0.65 -14.32
CA TRP A 96 22.64 1.33 -14.03
C TRP A 96 22.08 1.00 -12.64
N ALA A 97 22.50 -0.11 -12.02
CA ALA A 97 22.14 -0.51 -10.66
C ALA A 97 23.28 -0.14 -9.68
N LYS A 98 22.93 0.43 -8.52
CA LYS A 98 23.93 0.82 -7.53
C LYS A 98 24.30 -0.37 -6.63
N PRO A 99 25.57 -0.51 -6.21
CA PRO A 99 25.94 -1.53 -5.23
C PRO A 99 25.05 -1.41 -3.99
N LEU A 100 24.51 -2.55 -3.57
CA LEU A 100 23.66 -2.66 -2.40
C LEU A 100 24.53 -2.39 -1.18
N ASN A 101 24.31 -1.26 -0.54
CA ASN A 101 24.92 -1.01 0.75
C ASN A 101 24.16 -1.83 1.80
N GLU A 102 24.69 -3.00 2.16
CA GLU A 102 24.09 -3.89 3.16
C GLU A 102 23.91 -3.19 4.51
N GLU A 103 24.81 -2.27 4.86
CA GLU A 103 24.71 -1.46 6.06
C GLU A 103 23.53 -0.47 5.98
N TYR A 104 23.31 0.15 4.82
CA TYR A 104 22.10 0.96 4.58
C TYR A 104 20.84 0.12 4.67
N GLN A 105 20.81 -1.06 4.03
CA GLN A 105 19.64 -1.93 4.02
C GLN A 105 19.31 -2.45 5.42
N ARG A 106 20.34 -2.76 6.23
CA ARG A 106 20.19 -3.12 7.64
C ARG A 106 19.67 -1.96 8.48
N LEU A 107 20.18 -0.74 8.25
CA LEU A 107 19.74 0.48 8.96
C LEU A 107 18.35 0.96 8.51
N ALA A 108 17.96 0.65 7.28
CA ALA A 108 16.69 0.99 6.67
C ALA A 108 15.67 -0.16 6.69
N ASN A 109 15.97 -1.30 7.33
CA ASN A 109 14.98 -2.36 7.48
C ASN A 109 13.82 -1.89 8.37
N MET A 110 12.61 -1.88 7.81
CA MET A 110 11.40 -1.36 8.43
C MET A 110 10.35 -2.44 8.74
N GLU A 111 10.76 -3.68 9.01
CA GLU A 111 9.84 -4.77 9.42
C GLU A 111 8.86 -4.37 10.54
N TRP A 112 9.32 -3.55 11.49
CA TRP A 112 8.47 -3.04 12.58
C TRP A 112 7.34 -2.12 12.06
N ALA A 113 7.58 -1.43 10.95
CA ALA A 113 6.64 -0.49 10.37
C ALA A 113 5.54 -1.23 9.58
N ASP A 114 5.86 -2.32 8.88
CA ASP A 114 4.86 -3.10 8.16
C ASP A 114 3.78 -3.68 9.10
N ARG A 115 4.19 -4.14 10.30
CA ARG A 115 3.23 -4.59 11.34
C ARG A 115 2.32 -3.44 11.78
N ALA A 116 2.88 -2.26 11.98
CA ALA A 116 2.15 -1.12 12.49
C ALA A 116 1.24 -0.49 11.42
N ASP A 117 1.65 -0.50 10.16
CA ASP A 117 0.86 -0.09 9.00
C ASP A 117 -0.40 -0.96 8.84
N ASN A 118 -0.27 -2.28 9.04
CA ASN A 118 -1.41 -3.21 9.01
C ASN A 118 -2.41 -2.93 10.14
N ILE A 119 -1.94 -2.59 11.35
CA ILE A 119 -2.82 -2.21 12.47
C ILE A 119 -3.56 -0.92 12.15
N ILE A 120 -2.85 0.11 11.66
CA ILE A 120 -3.45 1.39 11.28
C ILE A 120 -4.51 1.19 10.21
N LEU A 121 -4.26 0.35 9.21
CA LEU A 121 -5.21 0.05 8.14
C LEU A 121 -6.49 -0.62 8.68
N ARG A 122 -6.36 -1.57 9.61
CA ARG A 122 -7.53 -2.22 10.21
C ARG A 122 -8.37 -1.25 11.03
N VAL A 123 -7.71 -0.39 11.80
CA VAL A 123 -8.38 0.61 12.64
C VAL A 123 -9.06 1.69 11.79
N THR A 124 -8.35 2.28 10.83
CA THR A 124 -8.91 3.30 9.92
C THR A 124 -9.96 2.74 8.98
N GLY A 125 -9.72 1.56 8.39
CA GLY A 125 -10.68 0.87 7.54
C GLY A 125 -11.95 0.49 8.29
N GLY A 126 -11.82 -0.02 9.52
CA GLY A 126 -12.96 -0.29 10.40
C GLY A 126 -13.76 0.96 10.72
N GLY A 127 -13.08 2.07 11.04
CA GLY A 127 -13.71 3.38 11.25
C GLY A 127 -14.45 3.88 10.01
N ALA A 128 -13.85 3.78 8.82
CA ALA A 128 -14.46 4.17 7.56
C ALA A 128 -15.71 3.34 7.21
N VAL A 129 -15.69 2.02 7.47
CA VAL A 129 -16.87 1.17 7.27
C VAL A 129 -18.00 1.58 8.22
N ILE A 130 -17.70 1.84 9.50
CA ILE A 130 -18.70 2.33 10.46
C ILE A 130 -19.31 3.66 9.98
N MET A 131 -18.48 4.56 9.45
CA MET A 131 -18.93 5.83 8.88
C MET A 131 -19.86 5.65 7.67
N MET A 132 -19.57 4.71 6.77
CA MET A 132 -20.48 4.41 5.65
C MET A 132 -21.82 3.84 6.12
N ILE A 133 -21.80 2.92 7.09
CA ILE A 133 -23.03 2.35 7.67
C ILE A 133 -23.84 3.46 8.35
N PHE A 134 -23.16 4.35 9.07
CA PHE A 134 -23.76 5.54 9.66
C PHE A 134 -24.46 6.41 8.61
N GLU A 135 -23.79 6.75 7.50
CA GLU A 135 -24.40 7.56 6.43
C GLU A 135 -25.61 6.85 5.82
N LEU A 136 -25.54 5.53 5.61
CA LEU A 136 -26.67 4.77 5.09
C LEU A 136 -27.89 4.84 6.03
N ILE A 137 -27.69 4.63 7.33
CA ILE A 137 -28.77 4.72 8.33
C ILE A 137 -29.31 6.16 8.37
N PHE A 138 -28.44 7.16 8.31
CA PHE A 138 -28.83 8.57 8.30
C PHE A 138 -29.71 8.89 7.10
N ILE A 139 -29.34 8.44 5.89
CA ILE A 139 -30.12 8.62 4.66
C ILE A 139 -31.49 7.98 4.77
N LEU A 140 -31.52 6.69 5.15
CA LEU A 140 -32.76 5.95 5.25
C LEU A 140 -33.69 6.55 6.32
N GLY A 141 -33.14 6.95 7.46
CA GLY A 141 -33.89 7.61 8.52
C GLY A 141 -34.47 8.96 8.07
N MET A 142 -33.68 9.79 7.38
CA MET A 142 -34.15 11.08 6.86
C MET A 142 -35.22 10.93 5.78
N LEU A 143 -35.07 9.99 4.86
CA LEU A 143 -36.09 9.68 3.84
C LEU A 143 -37.37 9.14 4.50
N PHE A 144 -37.24 8.26 5.48
CA PHE A 144 -38.38 7.75 6.24
C PHE A 144 -39.15 8.88 6.91
N MET A 145 -38.46 9.76 7.65
CA MET A 145 -39.10 10.89 8.32
C MET A 145 -39.73 11.89 7.32
N GLN A 146 -39.09 12.13 6.18
CA GLN A 146 -39.58 13.07 5.16
C GLN A 146 -40.89 12.61 4.48
N TYR A 147 -41.01 11.31 4.17
CA TYR A 147 -42.10 10.80 3.32
C TYR A 147 -43.16 10.00 4.07
N PHE A 148 -42.84 9.40 5.21
CA PHE A 148 -43.74 8.47 5.91
C PHE A 148 -44.23 9.00 7.27
N THR A 149 -43.75 10.16 7.72
CA THR A 149 -44.17 10.77 8.99
C THR A 149 -44.59 12.22 8.81
N SER A 150 -45.40 12.75 9.73
CA SER A 150 -45.80 14.17 9.74
C SER A 150 -44.63 15.14 9.98
N LEU A 151 -43.47 14.62 10.42
CA LEU A 151 -42.24 15.37 10.67
C LEU A 151 -41.61 15.94 9.40
N GLY A 152 -42.01 15.46 8.21
CA GLY A 152 -41.52 15.98 6.92
C GLY A 152 -41.77 17.48 6.72
N SER A 153 -42.73 18.07 7.45
CA SER A 153 -43.01 19.51 7.47
C SER A 153 -41.97 20.34 8.23
N LEU A 154 -41.19 19.72 9.12
CA LEU A 154 -40.16 20.38 9.91
C LEU A 154 -38.84 20.54 9.14
N PHE A 155 -38.69 19.82 8.03
CA PHE A 155 -37.47 19.84 7.23
C PHE A 155 -37.49 20.94 6.16
N PRO A 156 -36.32 21.54 5.85
CA PRO A 156 -36.20 22.56 4.83
C PRO A 156 -36.61 22.01 3.45
N THR A 157 -37.30 22.86 2.68
CA THR A 157 -37.66 22.58 1.28
C THR A 157 -36.96 23.56 0.35
N TRP A 158 -36.63 23.11 -0.86
CA TRP A 158 -36.04 23.96 -1.89
C TRP A 158 -37.06 24.25 -2.98
N VAL A 159 -37.01 25.47 -3.52
CA VAL A 159 -37.82 25.90 -4.66
C VAL A 159 -36.90 26.03 -5.87
N VAL A 160 -37.13 25.21 -6.90
CA VAL A 160 -36.35 25.25 -8.15
C VAL A 160 -37.30 25.64 -9.27
N ALA A 161 -36.99 26.73 -9.98
CA ALA A 161 -37.82 27.26 -11.07
C ALA A 161 -39.31 27.45 -10.69
N GLY A 162 -39.58 27.86 -9.44
CA GLY A 162 -40.93 28.09 -8.94
C GLY A 162 -41.67 26.84 -8.43
N VAL A 163 -41.07 25.65 -8.52
CA VAL A 163 -41.65 24.39 -8.01
C VAL A 163 -41.01 24.03 -6.66
N VAL A 164 -41.84 23.83 -5.64
CA VAL A 164 -41.40 23.30 -4.33
C VAL A 164 -41.13 21.81 -4.50
N ILE A 165 -39.90 21.37 -4.24
CA ILE A 165 -39.52 19.96 -4.31
C ILE A 165 -39.16 19.49 -2.89
N PRO A 166 -40.10 18.83 -2.17
CA PRO A 166 -39.84 18.29 -0.84
C PRO A 166 -38.72 17.24 -0.90
N GLY A 167 -37.85 17.20 0.10
CA GLY A 167 -36.78 16.19 0.20
C GLY A 167 -35.61 16.34 -0.77
N LEU A 168 -35.64 17.26 -1.74
CA LEU A 168 -34.47 17.59 -2.59
C LEU A 168 -33.22 17.96 -1.78
N PRO A 169 -33.27 18.86 -0.77
CA PRO A 169 -32.11 19.15 0.08
C PRO A 169 -31.58 17.92 0.82
N ILE A 170 -32.47 17.01 1.25
CA ILE A 170 -32.06 15.76 1.87
C ILE A 170 -31.23 14.96 0.86
N ILE A 171 -31.76 14.69 -0.33
CA ILE A 171 -31.07 13.89 -1.35
C ILE A 171 -29.71 14.49 -1.71
N VAL A 172 -29.63 15.80 -1.98
CA VAL A 172 -28.38 16.47 -2.38
C VAL A 172 -27.33 16.40 -1.26
N LEU A 173 -27.70 16.75 -0.03
CA LEU A 173 -26.78 16.77 1.10
C LEU A 173 -26.33 15.36 1.51
N MET A 174 -27.15 14.35 1.24
CA MET A 174 -26.80 12.94 1.44
C MET A 174 -25.81 12.43 0.38
N VAL A 175 -26.00 12.80 -0.89
CA VAL A 175 -25.03 12.49 -1.95
C VAL A 175 -23.68 13.13 -1.62
N MET A 176 -23.67 14.38 -1.16
CA MET A 176 -22.44 15.04 -0.72
C MET A 176 -21.77 14.35 0.47
N GLY A 177 -22.55 13.93 1.48
CA GLY A 177 -22.03 13.18 2.63
C GLY A 177 -21.41 11.83 2.24
N ASN A 178 -22.10 11.07 1.40
CA ASN A 178 -21.58 9.80 0.87
C ASN A 178 -20.30 9.98 0.05
N LEU A 179 -20.22 11.03 -0.77
CA LEU A 179 -19.00 11.34 -1.51
C LEU A 179 -17.85 11.61 -0.55
N LEU A 180 -18.08 12.35 0.54
CA LEU A 180 -17.07 12.67 1.52
C LEU A 180 -16.61 11.44 2.31
N ALA A 181 -17.54 10.56 2.69
CA ALA A 181 -17.24 9.25 3.28
C ALA A 181 -16.46 8.33 2.33
N ALA A 182 -16.78 8.34 1.03
CA ALA A 182 -16.03 7.60 0.01
C ALA A 182 -14.61 8.16 -0.17
N PHE A 183 -14.45 9.49 -0.16
CA PHE A 183 -13.15 10.13 -0.15
C PHE A 183 -12.34 9.72 1.08
N LEU A 184 -12.93 9.71 2.28
CA LEU A 184 -12.29 9.22 3.51
C LEU A 184 -11.75 7.80 3.34
N LEU A 185 -12.60 6.88 2.87
CA LEU A 185 -12.22 5.48 2.63
C LEU A 185 -11.07 5.38 1.63
N GLN A 186 -11.14 6.09 0.51
CA GLN A 186 -10.11 6.06 -0.52
C GLN A 186 -8.78 6.63 -0.01
N THR A 187 -8.81 7.72 0.76
CA THR A 187 -7.60 8.27 1.40
C THR A 187 -7.03 7.33 2.46
N ALA A 188 -7.88 6.67 3.25
CA ALA A 188 -7.44 5.68 4.23
C ALA A 188 -6.72 4.49 3.56
N LEU A 189 -7.22 4.05 2.40
CA LEU A 189 -6.55 3.02 1.59
C LEU A 189 -5.23 3.52 1.00
N GLN A 190 -5.14 4.79 0.57
CA GLN A 190 -3.90 5.36 0.04
C GLN A 190 -2.77 5.48 1.07
N VAL A 191 -3.08 5.49 2.37
CA VAL A 191 -2.06 5.39 3.44
C VAL A 191 -1.19 4.13 3.29
N TYR A 192 -1.69 3.07 2.64
CA TYR A 192 -0.95 1.84 2.38
C TYR A 192 0.18 2.00 1.36
N VAL A 193 0.11 2.97 0.45
CA VAL A 193 1.17 3.16 -0.55
C VAL A 193 2.39 3.76 0.16
N HIS A 194 3.37 2.89 0.43
CA HIS A 194 4.51 3.01 1.37
C HIS A 194 5.27 4.36 1.33
N GLU A 195 5.19 5.10 0.23
CA GLU A 195 5.91 6.36 0.02
C GLU A 195 5.22 7.62 0.57
N ARG A 196 3.91 7.60 0.88
CA ARG A 196 3.15 8.82 1.21
C ARG A 196 2.39 8.83 2.53
N GLN A 197 2.69 7.90 3.45
CA GLN A 197 2.00 7.73 4.74
C GLN A 197 1.78 9.01 5.56
N LEU A 198 2.77 9.89 5.61
CA LEU A 198 2.66 11.16 6.33
C LEU A 198 1.65 12.10 5.65
N GLY A 199 1.74 12.25 4.33
CA GLY A 199 0.83 13.11 3.57
C GLY A 199 -0.61 12.58 3.57
N SER A 200 -0.78 11.27 3.40
CA SER A 200 -2.09 10.61 3.46
C SER A 200 -2.69 10.68 4.87
N GLY A 201 -1.90 10.55 5.92
CA GLY A 201 -2.37 10.71 7.31
C GLY A 201 -2.84 12.14 7.61
N VAL A 202 -2.12 13.16 7.14
CA VAL A 202 -2.54 14.57 7.26
C VAL A 202 -3.81 14.83 6.45
N LEU A 203 -3.89 14.32 5.23
CA LEU A 203 -5.06 14.47 4.38
C LEU A 203 -6.28 13.79 5.02
N LEU A 204 -6.12 12.59 5.58
CA LEU A 204 -7.19 11.87 6.26
C LEU A 204 -7.72 12.65 7.47
N LEU A 205 -6.82 13.25 8.27
CA LEU A 205 -7.19 14.13 9.37
C LEU A 205 -8.00 15.35 8.89
N PHE A 206 -7.55 15.98 7.81
CA PHE A 206 -8.21 17.15 7.23
C PHE A 206 -9.62 16.81 6.74
N VAL A 207 -9.77 15.71 5.99
CA VAL A 207 -11.09 15.27 5.50
C VAL A 207 -12.00 14.89 6.67
N LEU A 208 -11.48 14.27 7.74
CA LEU A 208 -12.25 13.95 8.94
C LEU A 208 -12.81 15.21 9.62
N ILE A 209 -12.04 16.30 9.67
CA ILE A 209 -12.51 17.59 10.21
C ILE A 209 -13.64 18.14 9.34
N ILE A 210 -13.51 18.09 8.01
CA ILE A 210 -14.56 18.53 7.09
C ILE A 210 -15.83 17.71 7.29
N GLU A 211 -15.72 16.39 7.40
CA GLU A 211 -16.85 15.48 7.65
C GLU A 211 -17.57 15.84 8.95
N ALA A 212 -16.83 16.05 10.03
CA ALA A 212 -17.41 16.42 11.32
C ALA A 212 -18.16 17.75 11.26
N VAL A 213 -17.57 18.77 10.62
CA VAL A 213 -18.21 20.08 10.44
C VAL A 213 -19.46 19.95 9.56
N PHE A 214 -19.37 19.19 8.46
CA PHE A 214 -20.48 18.97 7.54
C PHE A 214 -21.64 18.24 8.21
N LEU A 215 -21.37 17.23 9.02
CA LEU A 215 -22.38 16.50 9.79
C LEU A 215 -23.05 17.36 10.85
N LEU A 216 -22.28 18.13 11.63
CA LEU A 216 -22.82 19.06 12.62
C LEU A 216 -23.73 20.09 11.94
N TRP A 217 -23.28 20.63 10.81
CA TRP A 217 -24.07 21.56 10.01
C TRP A 217 -25.35 20.90 9.47
N ARG A 218 -25.29 19.68 8.91
CA ARG A 218 -26.49 18.92 8.46
C ARG A 218 -27.46 18.69 9.61
N GLY A 219 -26.97 18.33 10.79
CA GLY A 219 -27.81 18.10 11.96
C GLY A 219 -28.56 19.36 12.42
N LEU A 220 -27.92 20.53 12.33
CA LEU A 220 -28.56 21.82 12.59
C LEU A 220 -29.53 22.20 11.47
N TYR A 221 -29.13 22.01 10.21
CA TYR A 221 -29.92 22.36 9.03
C TYR A 221 -31.24 21.58 8.95
N PHE A 222 -31.21 20.28 9.28
CA PHE A 222 -32.40 19.44 9.39
C PHE A 222 -33.11 19.54 10.74
N ASN A 223 -32.62 20.40 11.64
CA ASN A 223 -33.24 20.68 12.92
C ASN A 223 -33.51 19.40 13.75
N LEU A 224 -32.58 18.45 13.74
CA LEU A 224 -32.75 17.12 14.33
C LEU A 224 -33.00 17.14 15.85
N ARG A 225 -32.71 18.26 16.52
CA ARG A 225 -33.00 18.48 17.94
C ARG A 225 -34.49 18.57 18.26
N GLN A 226 -35.32 18.92 17.28
CA GLN A 226 -36.76 19.02 17.45
C GLN A 226 -37.48 17.68 17.19
N LEU A 227 -36.73 16.62 16.88
CA LEU A 227 -37.33 15.30 16.73
C LEU A 227 -37.93 14.84 18.07
N PRO A 228 -39.15 14.27 18.05
CA PRO A 228 -39.83 13.85 19.27
C PRO A 228 -39.13 12.69 19.98
N ASP A 229 -38.38 11.87 19.23
CA ASP A 229 -37.58 10.78 19.78
C ASP A 229 -36.08 11.15 19.80
N PRO A 230 -35.49 11.36 20.99
CA PRO A 230 -34.08 11.70 21.11
C PRO A 230 -33.14 10.50 20.86
N THR A 231 -33.65 9.27 20.86
CA THR A 231 -32.82 8.07 20.72
C THR A 231 -32.16 7.98 19.35
N PHE A 232 -32.88 8.35 18.29
CA PHE A 232 -32.35 8.38 16.92
C PHE A 232 -31.11 9.26 16.80
N LEU A 233 -31.17 10.48 17.33
CA LEU A 233 -30.05 11.41 17.32
C LEU A 233 -28.88 10.90 18.17
N LEU A 234 -29.16 10.32 19.34
CA LEU A 234 -28.14 9.77 20.24
C LEU A 234 -27.38 8.60 19.59
N THR A 235 -28.09 7.69 18.94
CA THR A 235 -27.51 6.53 18.25
C THR A 235 -26.63 6.98 17.07
N LEU A 236 -27.12 7.93 16.27
CA LEU A 236 -26.36 8.50 15.15
C LEU A 236 -25.07 9.20 15.63
N LEU A 237 -25.18 10.04 16.66
CA LEU A 237 -24.03 10.75 17.21
C LEU A 237 -23.00 9.79 17.80
N SER A 238 -23.45 8.74 18.49
CA SER A 238 -22.58 7.72 19.06
C SER A 238 -21.82 6.93 17.99
N ALA A 239 -22.52 6.50 16.94
CA ALA A 239 -21.92 5.79 15.81
C ALA A 239 -20.88 6.67 15.10
N PHE A 240 -21.22 7.94 14.85
CA PHE A 240 -20.30 8.90 14.26
C PHE A 240 -19.05 9.11 15.13
N ILE A 241 -19.21 9.35 16.44
CA ILE A 241 -18.08 9.57 17.35
C ILE A 241 -17.15 8.35 17.36
N ILE A 242 -17.70 7.14 17.41
CA ILE A 242 -16.90 5.91 17.38
C ILE A 242 -16.13 5.79 16.06
N GLY A 243 -16.81 5.98 14.92
CA GLY A 243 -16.18 5.94 13.60
C GLY A 243 -15.08 7.00 13.45
N ALA A 244 -15.40 8.25 13.81
CA ALA A 244 -14.47 9.37 13.77
C ALA A 244 -13.25 9.14 14.68
N PHE A 245 -13.44 8.58 15.87
CA PHE A 245 -12.35 8.30 16.81
C PHE A 245 -11.38 7.24 16.26
N LEU A 246 -11.91 6.19 15.62
CA LEU A 246 -11.08 5.16 14.97
C LEU A 246 -10.27 5.76 13.81
N ILE A 247 -10.90 6.57 12.96
CA ILE A 247 -10.21 7.27 11.85
C ILE A 247 -9.15 8.23 12.41
N LEU A 248 -9.45 8.95 13.48
CA LEU A 248 -8.52 9.87 14.14
C LEU A 248 -7.28 9.13 14.68
N ILE A 249 -7.48 8.03 15.42
CA ILE A 249 -6.38 7.22 15.96
C ILE A 249 -5.47 6.75 14.83
N GLY A 250 -6.05 6.19 13.77
CA GLY A 250 -5.24 5.69 12.67
C GLY A 250 -4.59 6.80 11.84
N SER A 251 -5.21 7.99 11.73
CA SER A 251 -4.60 9.17 11.12
C SER A 251 -3.36 9.62 11.90
N ILE A 252 -3.46 9.74 13.22
CA ILE A 252 -2.35 10.09 14.11
C ILE A 252 -1.26 9.03 14.03
N GLY A 253 -1.64 7.74 14.04
CA GLY A 253 -0.73 6.62 13.86
C GLY A 253 0.06 6.72 12.55
N ALA A 254 -0.63 6.97 11.43
CA ALA A 254 0.00 7.12 10.11
C ALA A 254 0.99 8.28 10.06
N ILE A 255 0.63 9.43 10.64
CA ILE A 255 1.51 10.61 10.75
C ILE A 255 2.74 10.28 11.59
N TYR A 256 2.55 9.66 12.75
CA TYR A 256 3.64 9.30 13.67
C TYR A 256 4.63 8.32 13.02
N ILE A 257 4.13 7.24 12.41
CA ILE A 257 4.96 6.25 11.75
C ILE A 257 5.65 6.86 10.53
N GLY A 258 4.92 7.59 9.69
CA GLY A 258 5.49 8.29 8.54
C GLY A 258 6.63 9.23 8.92
N ASN A 259 6.48 9.99 10.01
CA ASN A 259 7.53 10.86 10.52
C ASN A 259 8.74 10.06 11.06
N LYS A 260 8.48 8.97 11.79
CA LYS A 260 9.53 8.08 12.29
C LYS A 260 10.34 7.43 11.16
N LYS A 261 9.67 6.94 10.10
CA LYS A 261 10.31 6.41 8.88
C LYS A 261 11.21 7.48 8.22
N ARG A 262 10.69 8.70 8.07
CA ARG A 262 11.44 9.84 7.50
C ARG A 262 12.71 10.14 8.28
N ILE A 263 12.64 10.19 9.62
CA ILE A 263 13.80 10.46 10.48
C ILE A 263 14.81 9.32 10.41
N GLN A 264 14.38 8.05 10.41
CA GLN A 264 15.28 6.90 10.29
C GLN A 264 16.03 6.90 8.96
N LEU A 265 15.35 7.13 7.84
CA LEU A 265 16.00 7.24 6.52
C LEU A 265 16.98 8.40 6.46
N LYS A 266 16.62 9.55 7.05
CA LYS A 266 17.54 10.70 7.13
C LYS A 266 18.80 10.35 7.92
N ARG A 267 18.67 9.77 9.11
CA ARG A 267 19.81 9.34 9.94
C ARG A 267 20.65 8.26 9.27
N ALA A 268 20.03 7.31 8.56
CA ALA A 268 20.74 6.29 7.82
C ALA A 268 21.57 6.90 6.68
N ARG A 269 21.03 7.90 5.97
CA ARG A 269 21.79 8.65 4.95
C ARG A 269 22.94 9.45 5.56
N GLU A 270 22.71 10.14 6.68
CA GLU A 270 23.74 10.89 7.40
C GLU A 270 24.89 9.99 7.87
N LYS A 271 24.59 8.84 8.48
CA LYS A 271 25.60 7.88 8.97
C LYS A 271 26.50 7.30 7.88
N LEU A 272 25.97 7.20 6.66
CA LEU A 272 26.69 6.64 5.52
C LEU A 272 27.35 7.71 4.65
N GLY A 273 27.31 8.99 5.06
CA GLY A 273 27.85 10.09 4.26
C GLY A 273 27.12 10.31 2.93
N LEU A 274 25.88 9.78 2.81
CA LEU A 274 25.04 9.90 1.62
C LEU A 274 24.16 11.15 1.63
N SER A 275 24.19 11.91 2.71
CA SER A 275 23.58 13.24 2.78
C SER A 275 24.54 14.28 2.21
N ALA A 276 24.29 14.70 0.97
CA ALA A 276 24.82 15.97 0.45
C ALA A 276 24.12 17.16 1.12
#